data_AF-A0A7X8N094-F1
#
_entry.id   AF-A0A7X8N094-F1
#
_cell.length_a   1.000
_cell.length_b   1.000
_cell.length_c   1.000
_cell.angle_alpha   90.00
_cell.angle_beta   90.00
_cell.angle_gamma   90.00
#
_symmetry.space_group_name_H-M   'P 1'
#
loop_
_entity.id
_entity.type
_entity.pdbx_description
1 polymer ?
#
loop_
_entity_poly.entity_id
_entity_poly.type
_entity_poly.pdbx_seq_one_letter_code
_entity_poly.pdbx_strand_id
1 'polypeptide(L)'
;MPISDYYRMLREKVGTDLLLLPSVAAVIRNDRSEILFQYPRNSDYWSLPAGAIEPGESPAEAVVREVQEETGLKVEPINIIGVLGGKEFRHTYANGDQVEYQVIVYECKKISGTLEAVDGESEILKYFKEDNIPKLMMPYPKWVFHNNNKNVGECVEDS
;
A
#
# COMPACT_ATOMS: atom_id res chain seq x y z
N MET A 1 9.71 -3.93 5.05
CA MET A 1 10.59 -3.66 6.20
C MET A 1 10.34 -4.55 7.42
N PRO A 2 11.36 -4.75 8.28
CA PRO A 2 11.15 -5.37 9.59
C PRO A 2 10.13 -4.55 10.38
N ILE A 3 9.24 -5.25 11.08
CA ILE A 3 8.26 -4.64 11.98
C ILE A 3 8.95 -3.63 12.91
N SER A 4 8.42 -2.41 12.98
CA SER A 4 9.00 -1.37 13.81
C SER A 4 9.01 -1.75 15.29
N ASP A 5 9.91 -1.13 16.06
CA ASP A 5 10.02 -1.40 17.49
C ASP A 5 8.71 -1.13 18.23
N TYR A 6 7.92 -0.16 17.77
CA TYR A 6 6.61 0.15 18.34
C TYR A 6 5.63 -1.02 18.19
N TYR A 7 5.44 -1.50 16.96
CA TYR A 7 4.51 -2.60 16.70
C TYR A 7 5.02 -3.93 17.28
N ARG A 8 6.34 -4.12 17.35
CA ARG A 8 6.95 -5.26 18.05
C ARG A 8 6.63 -5.26 19.54
N MET A 9 6.82 -4.12 20.20
CA MET A 9 6.47 -3.95 21.62
C MET A 9 4.96 -4.20 21.86
N LEU A 10 4.08 -3.71 20.97
CA LEU A 10 2.66 -4.01 21.09
C LEU A 10 2.37 -5.50 20.94
N ARG A 11 2.97 -6.15 19.93
CA ARG A 11 2.84 -7.60 19.70
C ARG A 11 3.28 -8.42 20.92
N GLU A 12 4.39 -8.05 21.56
CA GLU A 12 4.87 -8.69 22.79
C GLU A 12 3.86 -8.59 23.95
N LYS A 13 3.10 -7.49 24.03
CA LYS A 13 2.12 -7.26 25.11
C LYS A 13 0.78 -7.96 24.86
N VAL A 14 0.34 -8.05 23.61
CA VAL A 14 -0.97 -8.62 23.24
C VAL A 14 -0.89 -10.10 22.86
N GLY A 15 0.31 -10.68 22.74
CA GLY A 15 0.47 -12.05 22.28
C GLY A 15 -0.05 -12.21 20.85
N THR A 16 -0.78 -13.28 20.56
CA THR A 16 -1.34 -13.54 19.22
C THR A 16 -2.72 -12.91 19.00
N ASP A 17 -3.23 -12.14 19.96
CA ASP A 17 -4.52 -11.47 19.85
C ASP A 17 -4.52 -10.42 18.72
N LEU A 18 -5.73 -10.05 18.30
CA LEU A 18 -5.93 -9.13 17.19
C LEU A 18 -5.30 -7.75 17.48
N LEU A 19 -4.44 -7.30 16.58
CA LEU A 19 -3.84 -5.97 16.61
C LEU A 19 -4.29 -5.16 15.39
N LEU A 20 -4.91 -4.01 15.63
CA LEU A 20 -5.32 -3.08 14.57
C LEU A 20 -4.10 -2.26 14.12
N LEU A 21 -3.79 -2.29 12.83
CA LEU A 21 -2.63 -1.63 12.23
C LEU A 21 -3.08 -0.50 11.29
N PRO A 22 -2.89 0.77 11.70
CA PRO A 22 -2.96 1.90 10.78
C PRO A 22 -1.85 1.78 9.73
N SER A 23 -2.22 1.87 8.46
CA SER A 23 -1.30 1.64 7.35
C SER A 23 -1.62 2.56 6.17
N VAL A 24 -0.67 2.64 5.26
CA VAL A 24 -0.76 3.42 4.02
C VAL A 24 -0.39 2.54 2.83
N ALA A 25 -0.94 2.86 1.66
CA ALA A 25 -0.54 2.27 0.40
C ALA A 25 -0.46 3.33 -0.70
N ALA A 26 0.46 3.17 -1.63
CA ALA A 26 0.68 4.12 -2.72
C ALA A 26 0.28 3.53 -4.07
N VAL A 27 -0.59 4.23 -4.80
CA VAL A 27 -0.79 4.05 -6.23
C VAL A 27 0.13 5.02 -6.94
N ILE A 28 1.14 4.50 -7.65
CA ILE A 28 2.11 5.29 -8.40
C ILE A 28 2.02 4.91 -9.87
N ARG A 29 1.83 5.91 -10.72
CA ARG A 29 1.72 5.74 -12.16
C ARG A 29 2.96 6.21 -12.90
N ASN A 30 3.35 5.49 -13.93
CA ASN A 30 4.33 5.97 -14.91
C ASN A 30 3.64 6.77 -16.03
N ASP A 31 4.43 7.32 -16.96
CA ASP A 31 3.92 8.13 -18.09
C ASP A 31 2.98 7.36 -19.04
N ARG A 32 2.99 6.01 -18.98
CA ARG A 32 2.07 5.14 -19.72
C ARG A 32 0.81 4.78 -18.95
N SER A 33 0.56 5.43 -17.81
CA SER A 33 -0.55 5.12 -16.88
C SER A 33 -0.53 3.69 -16.34
N GLU A 34 0.63 3.03 -16.33
CA GLU A 34 0.81 1.74 -15.69
C GLU A 34 1.11 1.96 -14.20
N ILE A 35 0.65 1.04 -13.36
CA ILE A 35 0.67 1.11 -11.89
C ILE A 35 1.84 0.30 -11.34
N LEU A 36 2.62 0.88 -10.44
CA LEU A 36 3.70 0.18 -9.76
C LEU A 36 3.16 -0.81 -8.74
N PHE A 37 3.64 -2.05 -8.81
CA PHE A 37 3.45 -3.08 -7.80
C PHE A 37 4.79 -3.69 -7.42
N GLN A 38 4.82 -4.28 -6.23
CA GLN A 38 5.94 -5.05 -5.71
C GLN A 38 5.55 -6.50 -5.47
N TYR A 39 6.49 -7.41 -5.75
CA TYR A 39 6.37 -8.84 -5.51
C TYR A 39 7.26 -9.23 -4.33
N PRO A 40 6.70 -9.41 -3.12
CA PRO A 40 7.47 -9.77 -1.95
C PRO A 40 8.12 -11.14 -2.11
N ARG A 41 9.34 -11.30 -1.58
CA ARG A 41 10.02 -12.60 -1.50
C ARG A 41 9.15 -13.58 -0.71
N ASN A 42 9.03 -14.80 -1.23
CA ASN A 42 8.20 -15.88 -0.65
C ASN A 42 6.69 -15.60 -0.64
N SER A 43 6.21 -14.66 -1.45
CA SER A 43 4.78 -14.45 -1.69
C SER A 43 4.38 -15.04 -3.04
N ASP A 44 3.12 -15.50 -3.15
CA ASP A 44 2.46 -15.83 -4.43
C ASP A 44 1.63 -14.64 -4.97
N TYR A 45 1.68 -13.50 -4.28
CA TYR A 45 0.82 -12.35 -4.48
C TYR A 45 1.63 -11.06 -4.59
N TRP A 46 1.14 -10.13 -5.42
CA TRP A 46 1.67 -8.79 -5.53
C TRP A 46 1.06 -7.87 -4.47
N SER A 47 1.71 -6.74 -4.22
CA SER A 47 1.21 -5.69 -3.34
C SER A 47 1.50 -4.31 -3.92
N LEU A 48 0.75 -3.31 -3.49
CA LEU A 48 1.17 -1.91 -3.64
C LEU A 48 2.34 -1.65 -2.68
N PRO A 49 3.23 -0.69 -3.00
CA PRO A 49 4.11 -0.12 -1.99
C PRO A 49 3.28 0.37 -0.80
N ALA A 50 3.57 -0.14 0.38
CA ALA A 50 2.68 -0.02 1.53
C ALA A 50 3.39 -0.38 2.84
N GLY A 51 2.95 0.24 3.93
CA GLY A 51 3.42 -0.14 5.25
C GLY A 51 2.68 0.54 6.37
N ALA A 52 3.15 0.32 7.59
CA ALA A 52 2.50 0.81 8.79
C ALA A 52 2.87 2.28 9.04
N ILE A 53 1.92 3.03 9.62
CA ILE A 53 2.18 4.41 10.04
C ILE A 53 2.94 4.36 11.36
N GLU A 54 4.05 5.08 11.50
CA GLU A 54 4.76 5.17 12.77
C GLU A 54 4.16 6.23 13.71
N PRO A 55 4.24 6.05 15.04
CA PRO A 55 3.79 7.07 15.98
C PRO A 55 4.46 8.42 15.73
N GLY A 56 3.63 9.46 15.56
CA GLY A 56 4.08 10.83 15.32
C GLY A 56 4.15 11.22 13.84
N GLU A 57 4.05 10.27 12.92
CA GLU A 57 3.92 10.55 11.48
C GLU A 57 2.46 10.89 11.12
N SER A 58 2.29 11.84 10.21
CA SER A 58 1.06 11.93 9.43
C SER A 58 1.01 10.78 8.40
N PRO A 59 -0.18 10.35 7.96
CA PRO A 59 -0.28 9.32 6.91
C PRO A 59 0.43 9.71 5.60
N ALA A 60 0.48 11.01 5.28
CA ALA A 60 1.20 11.51 4.10
C ALA A 60 2.73 11.37 4.24
N GLU A 61 3.27 11.60 5.44
CA GLU A 61 4.70 11.36 5.72
C GLU A 61 5.02 9.87 5.65
N ALA A 62 4.17 9.03 6.25
CA ALA A 62 4.34 7.58 6.22
C ALA A 62 4.37 7.04 4.79
N VAL A 63 3.44 7.44 3.90
CA VAL A 63 3.43 6.90 2.53
C VAL A 63 4.65 7.35 1.72
N VAL A 64 5.19 8.55 1.97
CA VAL A 64 6.42 9.02 1.34
C VAL A 64 7.62 8.20 1.81
N ARG A 65 7.71 7.95 3.12
CA ARG A 65 8.77 7.13 3.72
C ARG A 65 8.74 5.70 3.18
N GLU A 66 7.59 5.04 3.26
CA GLU A 66 7.40 3.65 2.81
C GLU A 66 7.79 3.46 1.34
N VAL A 67 7.29 4.33 0.44
CA VAL A 67 7.65 4.27 -0.99
C VAL A 67 9.15 4.45 -1.20
N GLN A 68 9.77 5.36 -0.45
CA GLN A 68 11.21 5.61 -0.56
C GLN A 68 12.03 4.40 -0.08
N GLU A 69 11.62 3.75 1.01
CA GLU A 69 12.29 2.60 1.62
C GLU A 69 12.13 1.33 0.76
N GLU A 70 10.96 1.09 0.20
CA GLU A 70 10.69 -0.13 -0.57
C GLU A 70 11.17 -0.03 -2.02
N THR A 71 11.00 1.14 -2.65
CA THR A 71 11.15 1.28 -4.11
C THR A 71 12.25 2.25 -4.55
N GLY A 72 12.90 2.93 -3.62
CA GLY A 72 13.92 3.95 -3.92
C GLY A 72 13.37 5.25 -4.54
N LEU A 73 12.04 5.38 -4.67
CA LEU A 73 11.41 6.53 -5.33
C LEU A 73 11.09 7.65 -4.34
N LYS A 74 11.29 8.90 -4.78
CA LYS A 74 10.73 10.07 -4.10
C LYS A 74 9.40 10.41 -4.73
N VAL A 75 8.36 10.49 -3.91
CA VAL A 75 6.99 10.78 -4.35
C VAL A 75 6.39 11.96 -3.60
N GLU A 76 5.39 12.57 -4.21
CA GLU A 76 4.49 13.55 -3.62
C GLU A 76 3.08 12.94 -3.55
N PRO A 77 2.47 12.80 -2.36
CA PRO A 77 1.08 12.36 -2.25
C PRO A 77 0.15 13.46 -2.77
N ILE A 78 -0.68 13.16 -3.76
CA ILE A 78 -1.51 14.18 -4.43
C ILE A 78 -2.98 14.15 -3.97
N ASN A 79 -3.52 12.98 -3.64
CA ASN A 79 -4.85 12.83 -3.05
C ASN A 79 -5.01 11.49 -2.35
N ILE A 80 -5.95 11.43 -1.41
CA ILE A 80 -6.45 10.16 -0.86
C ILE A 80 -7.43 9.58 -1.88
N ILE A 81 -7.18 8.34 -2.31
CA ILE A 81 -8.08 7.57 -3.15
C ILE A 81 -9.20 6.98 -2.28
N GLY A 82 -8.85 6.44 -1.10
CA GLY A 82 -9.83 5.96 -0.15
C GLY A 82 -9.22 5.41 1.14
N VAL A 83 -10.09 5.03 2.07
CA VAL A 83 -9.74 4.46 3.38
C VAL A 83 -10.43 3.10 3.48
N LEU A 84 -9.64 2.04 3.58
CA LEU A 84 -10.08 0.65 3.45
C LEU A 84 -9.74 -0.15 4.71
N GLY A 85 -10.62 -1.05 5.12
CA GLY A 85 -10.40 -1.86 6.32
C GLY A 85 -11.53 -2.85 6.59
N GLY A 86 -11.66 -3.27 7.85
CA GLY A 86 -12.63 -4.26 8.29
C GLY A 86 -12.16 -5.70 8.09
N LYS A 87 -13.07 -6.68 8.27
CA LYS A 87 -12.73 -8.11 8.31
C LYS A 87 -12.02 -8.63 7.05
N GLU A 88 -12.29 -8.04 5.89
CA GLU A 88 -11.63 -8.40 4.63
C GLU A 88 -10.13 -8.04 4.64
N PHE A 89 -9.73 -7.07 5.48
CA PHE A 89 -8.35 -6.63 5.67
C PHE A 89 -7.72 -7.29 6.92
N ARG A 90 -8.35 -8.35 7.45
CA ARG A 90 -7.82 -9.13 8.56
C ARG A 90 -6.94 -10.28 8.03
N HIS A 91 -5.79 -10.45 8.65
CA HIS A 91 -4.87 -11.54 8.35
C HIS A 91 -4.43 -12.25 9.62
N THR A 92 -4.29 -13.57 9.52
CA THR A 92 -3.67 -14.40 10.57
C THR A 92 -2.42 -15.02 9.98
N TYR A 93 -1.27 -14.65 10.51
CA TYR A 93 0.02 -15.20 10.11
C TYR A 93 0.17 -16.66 10.54
N ALA A 94 1.10 -17.39 9.93
CA ALA A 94 1.34 -18.81 10.23
C ALA A 94 1.75 -19.06 11.70
N ASN A 95 2.34 -18.07 12.37
CA ASN A 95 2.69 -18.12 13.80
C ASN A 95 1.49 -17.84 14.74
N GLY A 96 0.30 -17.58 14.19
CA GLY A 96 -0.91 -17.28 14.94
C GLY A 96 -1.17 -15.78 15.18
N ASP A 97 -0.24 -14.90 14.82
CA ASP A 97 -0.43 -13.46 15.01
C ASP A 97 -1.59 -12.95 14.17
N GLN A 98 -2.53 -12.27 14.81
CA GLN A 98 -3.69 -11.68 14.15
C GLN A 98 -3.52 -10.19 13.98
N VAL A 99 -3.73 -9.69 12.77
CA VAL A 99 -3.73 -8.27 12.44
C VAL A 99 -4.96 -7.90 11.63
N GLU A 100 -5.42 -6.66 11.78
CA GLU A 100 -6.41 -6.05 10.89
C GLU A 100 -5.89 -4.70 10.41
N TYR A 101 -5.82 -4.51 9.11
CA TYR A 101 -5.28 -3.29 8.52
C TYR A 101 -6.37 -2.24 8.31
N GLN A 102 -6.09 -1.01 8.71
CA GLN A 102 -6.81 0.18 8.27
C GLN A 102 -5.89 0.95 7.32
N VAL A 103 -6.13 0.81 6.02
CA VAL A 103 -5.23 1.31 4.96
C VAL A 103 -5.78 2.61 4.37
N ILE A 104 -4.97 3.67 4.41
CA ILE A 104 -5.21 4.91 3.65
C ILE A 104 -4.46 4.80 2.33
N VAL A 105 -5.18 4.76 1.22
CA VAL A 105 -4.59 4.64 -0.11
C VAL A 105 -4.40 6.02 -0.72
N TYR A 106 -3.17 6.35 -1.08
CA TYR A 106 -2.81 7.60 -1.76
C TYR A 106 -2.54 7.37 -3.23
N GLU A 107 -2.95 8.31 -4.08
CA GLU A 107 -2.28 8.50 -5.37
C GLU A 107 -1.01 9.32 -5.11
N CYS A 108 0.12 8.85 -5.64
CA CYS A 108 1.43 9.42 -5.44
C CYS A 108 2.08 9.72 -6.79
N LYS A 109 2.51 10.97 -6.97
CA LYS A 109 3.27 11.39 -8.15
C LYS A 109 4.75 11.17 -7.91
N LYS A 110 5.43 10.46 -8.83
CA LYS A 110 6.90 10.37 -8.82
C LYS A 110 7.51 11.76 -9.05
N ILE A 111 8.41 12.16 -8.15
CA ILE A 111 9.20 13.38 -8.25
C ILE A 111 10.63 13.08 -8.74
N SER A 112 11.28 12.07 -8.17
CA SER A 112 12.63 11.65 -8.56
C SER A 112 12.94 10.23 -8.06
N GLY A 113 14.20 9.79 -8.17
CA GLY A 113 14.65 8.47 -7.75
C GLY A 113 14.66 7.44 -8.89
N THR A 114 15.42 6.38 -8.65
CA THR A 114 15.55 5.21 -9.52
C THR A 114 14.76 4.07 -8.91
N LEU A 115 13.98 3.36 -9.73
CA LEU A 115 13.21 2.23 -9.24
C LEU A 115 14.15 1.05 -8.96
N GLU A 116 14.26 0.70 -7.69
CA GLU A 116 15.11 -0.38 -7.20
C GLU A 116 14.46 -0.98 -5.96
N ALA A 117 14.54 -2.30 -5.79
CA ALA A 117 14.07 -2.95 -4.56
C ALA A 117 15.12 -2.72 -3.47
N VAL A 118 14.89 -1.74 -2.61
CA VAL A 118 15.92 -1.23 -1.68
C VAL A 118 15.92 -2.00 -0.35
N ASP A 119 14.76 -2.42 0.13
CA ASP A 119 14.59 -2.99 1.47
C ASP A 119 14.94 -4.49 1.57
N GLY A 120 15.15 -5.16 0.44
CA GLY A 120 15.45 -6.59 0.37
C GLY A 120 14.25 -7.50 0.62
N GLU A 121 13.04 -6.96 0.76
CA GLU A 121 11.81 -7.73 0.95
C GLU A 121 11.06 -7.94 -0.35
N SER A 122 11.16 -6.98 -1.27
CA SER A 122 10.65 -7.14 -2.62
C SER A 122 11.67 -7.85 -3.51
N GLU A 123 11.23 -8.88 -4.22
CA GLU A 123 12.02 -9.55 -5.24
C GLU A 123 11.94 -8.80 -6.57
N ILE A 124 10.76 -8.28 -6.91
CA ILE A 124 10.48 -7.66 -8.21
C ILE A 124 9.63 -6.40 -8.01
N LEU A 125 10.04 -5.30 -8.63
CA LEU A 125 9.23 -4.10 -8.81
C LEU A 125 8.81 -4.01 -10.28
N LYS A 126 7.51 -3.86 -10.55
CA LYS A 126 7.01 -3.86 -11.92
C LYS A 126 5.76 -3.00 -12.08
N TYR A 127 5.68 -2.35 -13.24
CA TYR A 127 4.50 -1.63 -13.68
C TYR A 127 3.54 -2.56 -14.43
N PHE A 128 2.25 -2.46 -14.12
CA PHE A 128 1.16 -3.20 -14.77
C PHE A 128 0.07 -2.25 -15.27
N LYS A 129 -0.60 -2.60 -16.35
CA LYS A 129 -1.75 -1.85 -16.83
C LYS A 129 -2.96 -2.08 -15.92
N GLU A 130 -3.86 -1.11 -15.86
CA GLU A 130 -5.12 -1.16 -15.08
C GLU A 130 -6.00 -2.37 -15.46
N ASP A 131 -5.98 -2.78 -16.73
CA ASP A 131 -6.73 -3.93 -17.25
C ASP A 131 -6.03 -5.28 -17.02
N ASN A 132 -4.80 -5.27 -16.51
CA ASN A 132 -4.00 -6.47 -16.27
C ASN A 132 -3.25 -6.39 -14.93
N ILE A 133 -3.99 -6.01 -13.87
CA ILE A 133 -3.49 -5.98 -12.50
C ILE A 133 -3.25 -7.40 -12.02
N PRO A 134 -2.10 -7.68 -11.37
CA PRO A 134 -1.79 -9.00 -10.87
C PRO A 134 -2.69 -9.39 -9.68
N LYS A 135 -2.60 -10.67 -9.25
CA LYS A 135 -3.29 -11.11 -8.03
C LYS A 135 -2.68 -10.41 -6.81
N LEU A 136 -3.51 -9.68 -6.07
CA LEU A 136 -3.06 -8.87 -4.94
C LEU A 136 -3.22 -9.59 -3.61
N MET A 137 -2.31 -9.30 -2.68
CA MET A 137 -2.35 -9.83 -1.32
C MET A 137 -3.53 -9.26 -0.53
N MET A 138 -3.81 -7.97 -0.70
CA MET A 138 -4.95 -7.29 -0.08
C MET A 138 -6.12 -7.15 -1.06
N PRO A 139 -7.38 -7.25 -0.61
CA PRO A 139 -8.55 -7.20 -1.46
C PRO A 139 -8.95 -5.76 -1.82
N TYR A 140 -8.03 -5.02 -2.47
CA TYR A 140 -8.31 -3.67 -2.94
C TYR A 140 -9.48 -3.68 -3.95
N PRO A 141 -10.53 -2.87 -3.72
CA PRO A 141 -11.59 -2.70 -4.71
C PRO A 141 -11.03 -2.16 -6.03
N LYS A 142 -11.60 -2.57 -7.17
CA LYS A 142 -11.11 -2.17 -8.50
C LYS A 142 -11.04 -0.65 -8.70
N TRP A 143 -11.98 0.10 -8.10
CA TRP A 143 -12.03 1.56 -8.21
C TRP A 143 -10.79 2.26 -7.63
N VAL A 144 -10.02 1.60 -6.76
CA VAL A 144 -8.73 2.11 -6.26
C VAL A 144 -7.75 2.36 -7.40
N PHE A 145 -7.84 1.56 -8.47
CA PHE A 145 -6.90 1.59 -9.57
C PHE A 145 -7.38 2.40 -10.77
N HIS A 146 -8.64 2.84 -10.79
CA HIS A 146 -9.17 3.63 -11.88
C HIS A 146 -8.55 5.02 -11.89
N ASN A 147 -8.10 5.47 -13.06
CA ASN A 147 -7.63 6.84 -13.22
C ASN A 147 -8.83 7.80 -13.35
N ASN A 148 -9.22 8.41 -12.23
CA ASN A 148 -10.33 9.38 -12.19
C ASN A 148 -10.03 10.72 -12.90
N ASN A 149 -8.84 10.91 -13.48
CA ASN A 149 -8.56 12.02 -14.40
C ASN A 149 -9.23 11.84 -15.78
N LYS A 150 -9.94 10.74 -16.02
CA LYS A 150 -10.92 10.65 -17.10
C LYS A 150 -12.20 11.39 -16.68
N ASN A 151 -12.23 12.70 -16.91
CA ASN A 151 -13.41 13.57 -16.82
C ASN A 151 -14.14 13.58 -15.47
N VAL A 152 -13.71 14.49 -14.59
CA VAL A 152 -14.66 15.13 -13.65
C VAL A 152 -15.61 15.99 -14.49
N GLY A 153 -16.61 15.34 -15.08
CA GLY A 153 -17.52 15.96 -16.05
C GLY A 153 -18.86 15.25 -16.25
N GLU A 154 -19.07 14.05 -15.70
CA GLU A 154 -20.40 13.42 -15.72
C GLU A 154 -20.69 12.85 -14.33
N CYS A 155 -21.46 13.62 -13.56
CA CYS A 155 -22.29 13.06 -12.51
C CYS A 155 -23.33 12.19 -13.23
N VAL A 156 -23.19 10.87 -13.14
CA VAL A 156 -24.30 9.97 -13.43
C VAL A 156 -25.18 9.98 -12.19
N GLU A 157 -26.26 10.76 -12.25
CA GLU A 157 -27.43 10.52 -11.42
C GLU A 157 -28.06 9.22 -11.89
N ASP A 158 -27.91 8.15 -11.12
CA ASP A 158 -28.73 6.95 -11.31
C ASP A 158 -29.98 7.06 -10.44
N SER A 159 -31.11 7.13 -11.16
CA SER A 159 -32.52 7.08 -10.75
C SER A 159 -32.94 5.74 -10.14
#